data_AF-X1LIZ1-F1
#
_entry.id   AF-X1LIZ1-F1
#
_cell.length_a   1.000
_cell.length_b   1.000
_cell.length_c   1.000
_cell.angle_alpha   90.00
_cell.angle_beta   90.00
_cell.angle_gamma   90.00
#
_symmetry.space_group_name_H-M   'P 1'
#
loop_
_entity.id
_entity.type
_entity.pdbx_description
1 polymer ?
#
loop_
_entity_poly.entity_id
_entity_poly.type
_entity_poly.pdbx_seq_one_letter_code
_entity_poly.pdbx_strand_id
1 'polypeptide(L)'
;VHWDKPENTIDLSHDDLITGLADNGVTMTYVLTFWDKEYVAQSGEVLYPKFKTEEEIQRYLDFVQFIVHHFKDRIQYYEIWNEPNIANIIQWIELEDYINLVKRAVPVIRKEYPEAKIVVGGVSYIREPDCYDYLLGILKSDEIMPLVDGISFHSMYGTSPEYDFHRDYYYEYPSIVQEIKDTASAHGFTGEYIADELSWMTPECIAYPDTYYSETKC
;
A
#
# COMPACT_ATOMS: atom_id res chain seq x y z
N VAL A 1 4.51 15.96 3.23
CA VAL A 1 5.12 15.46 4.49
C VAL A 1 5.67 16.65 5.28
N HIS A 2 5.28 16.79 6.55
CA HIS A 2 5.79 17.83 7.47
C HIS A 2 6.95 17.27 8.29
N TRP A 3 8.19 17.57 7.88
CA TRP A 3 9.43 17.08 8.51
C TRP A 3 9.75 17.75 9.85
N ASP A 4 9.09 18.86 10.16
CA ASP A 4 9.20 19.62 11.42
C ASP A 4 8.37 19.02 12.57
N LYS A 5 7.53 18.02 12.28
CA LYS A 5 6.71 17.30 13.27
C LYS A 5 7.16 15.84 13.36
N PRO A 6 7.22 15.22 14.55
CA PRO A 6 7.59 13.82 14.68
C PRO A 6 6.53 12.90 14.06
N GLU A 7 6.88 11.64 13.80
CA GLU A 7 6.00 10.68 13.11
C GLU A 7 4.77 10.30 13.95
N ASN A 8 4.93 10.28 15.27
CA ASN A 8 3.90 9.94 16.26
C ASN A 8 3.06 11.16 16.68
N THR A 9 2.73 12.04 15.73
CA THR A 9 1.82 13.16 15.98
C THR A 9 0.67 13.17 14.99
N ILE A 10 -0.54 13.35 15.50
CA ILE A 10 -1.74 13.55 14.69
C ILE A 10 -2.12 15.02 14.73
N ASP A 11 -2.24 15.64 13.56
CA ASP A 11 -2.76 17.00 13.44
C ASP A 11 -4.27 16.98 13.74
N LEU A 12 -4.76 17.95 14.53
CA LEU A 12 -6.16 18.00 14.94
C LEU A 12 -7.11 18.02 13.74
N SER A 13 -6.75 18.74 12.67
CA SER A 13 -7.59 18.79 11.47
C SER A 13 -7.70 17.43 10.75
N HIS A 14 -6.67 16.59 10.86
CA HIS A 14 -6.68 15.24 10.30
C HIS A 14 -7.51 14.30 11.16
N ASP A 15 -7.39 14.43 12.50
CA ASP A 15 -8.23 13.66 13.43
C ASP A 15 -9.72 14.01 13.29
N ASP A 16 -10.04 15.30 13.15
CA ASP A 16 -11.40 15.80 12.92
C ASP A 16 -11.96 15.30 11.59
N LEU A 17 -11.14 15.25 10.53
CA LEU A 17 -11.53 14.71 9.23
C LEU A 17 -11.87 13.22 9.34
N ILE A 18 -11.00 12.41 9.95
CA ILE A 18 -11.23 10.97 10.13
C ILE A 18 -12.49 10.73 10.98
N THR A 19 -12.69 11.52 12.03
CA THR A 19 -13.90 11.45 12.86
C THR A 19 -15.15 11.79 12.03
N GLY A 20 -15.11 12.86 11.24
CA GLY A 20 -16.22 13.22 10.36
C GLY A 20 -16.55 12.13 9.33
N LEU A 21 -15.55 11.47 8.76
CA LEU A 21 -15.75 10.34 7.85
C LEU A 21 -16.36 9.13 8.56
N ALA A 22 -15.85 8.77 9.74
CA ALA A 22 -16.35 7.67 10.55
C ALA A 22 -17.81 7.90 11.01
N ASP A 23 -18.14 9.10 11.49
CA ASP A 23 -19.50 9.48 11.92
C ASP A 23 -20.52 9.43 10.77
N ASN A 24 -20.05 9.54 9.52
CA ASN A 24 -20.88 9.41 8.31
C ASN A 24 -20.83 8.00 7.70
N GLY A 25 -20.25 7.02 8.40
CA GLY A 25 -20.23 5.62 7.98
C GLY A 25 -19.32 5.33 6.78
N VAL A 26 -18.31 6.18 6.53
CA VAL A 26 -17.32 5.94 5.47
C VAL A 26 -16.33 4.88 5.94
N THR A 27 -16.19 3.80 5.15
CA THR A 27 -15.13 2.81 5.34
C THR A 27 -13.79 3.39 4.87
N MET A 28 -12.76 3.26 5.69
CA MET A 28 -11.46 3.88 5.44
C MET A 28 -10.32 2.86 5.49
N THR A 29 -9.34 3.10 4.62
CA THR A 29 -8.01 2.48 4.66
C THR A 29 -6.99 3.52 5.10
N TYR A 30 -6.19 3.20 6.12
CA TYR A 30 -5.00 3.96 6.48
C TYR A 30 -3.76 3.25 5.94
N VAL A 31 -3.06 3.91 5.03
CA VAL A 31 -1.79 3.41 4.49
C VAL A 31 -0.67 3.75 5.46
N LEU A 32 -0.05 2.72 6.03
CA LEU A 32 0.99 2.82 7.07
C LEU A 32 2.36 3.15 6.46
N THR A 33 2.46 4.29 5.77
CA THR A 33 3.72 4.82 5.24
C THR A 33 4.52 5.55 6.31
N PHE A 34 5.80 5.21 6.47
CA PHE A 34 6.65 5.70 7.57
C PHE A 34 7.93 6.37 7.06
N TRP A 35 8.15 7.62 7.45
CA TRP A 35 9.28 8.43 6.98
C TRP A 35 10.42 8.53 7.98
N ASP A 36 10.28 7.94 9.17
CA ASP A 36 11.28 7.94 10.24
C ASP A 36 11.74 9.35 10.65
N LYS A 37 10.78 10.30 10.68
CA LYS A 37 11.07 11.74 10.86
C LYS A 37 11.85 12.07 12.13
N GLU A 38 11.55 11.39 13.23
CA GLU A 38 12.25 11.64 14.50
C GLU A 38 13.71 11.20 14.44
N TYR A 39 14.00 10.05 13.83
CA TYR A 39 15.36 9.59 13.62
C TYR A 39 16.15 10.58 12.76
N VAL A 40 15.55 11.10 11.68
CA VAL A 40 16.16 12.14 10.84
C VAL A 40 16.41 13.43 11.61
N ALA A 41 15.45 13.88 12.43
CA ALA A 41 15.61 15.07 13.26
C ALA A 41 16.76 14.93 14.28
N GLN A 42 17.07 13.70 14.69
CA GLN A 42 18.19 13.35 15.56
C GLN A 42 19.49 13.05 14.80
N SER A 43 19.64 13.56 13.57
CA SER A 43 20.79 13.38 12.66
C SER A 43 20.95 11.99 12.05
N GLY A 44 19.91 11.16 12.11
CA GLY A 44 19.82 9.91 11.34
C GLY A 44 19.64 10.16 9.84
N GLU A 45 19.93 9.14 9.04
CA GLU A 45 19.71 9.14 7.59
C GLU A 45 18.76 7.99 7.23
N VAL A 46 17.72 8.28 6.44
CA VAL A 46 16.84 7.24 5.92
C VAL A 46 17.47 6.65 4.67
N LEU A 47 17.97 5.43 4.80
CA LEU A 47 18.55 4.68 3.71
C LEU A 47 17.48 3.84 2.99
N TYR A 48 17.76 3.50 1.74
CA TYR A 48 17.03 2.50 0.98
C TYR A 48 18.02 1.48 0.42
N PRO A 49 17.62 0.20 0.29
CA PRO A 49 16.34 -0.38 0.71
C PRO A 49 16.11 -0.30 2.24
N LYS A 50 14.84 -0.12 2.64
CA LYS A 50 14.42 0.10 4.04
C LYS A 50 14.33 -1.20 4.84
N PHE A 51 14.27 -1.04 6.17
CA PHE A 51 13.99 -2.09 7.16
C PHE A 51 15.05 -3.19 7.21
N LYS A 52 16.32 -2.77 7.12
CA LYS A 52 17.49 -3.63 7.16
C LYS A 52 17.99 -3.94 8.55
N THR A 53 17.53 -3.19 9.55
CA THR A 53 17.95 -3.32 10.94
C THR A 53 16.76 -3.51 11.86
N GLU A 54 16.97 -4.19 12.99
CA GLU A 54 15.92 -4.36 14.00
C GLU A 54 15.48 -3.01 14.57
N GLU A 55 16.37 -2.02 14.64
CA GLU A 55 16.05 -0.67 15.10
C GLU A 55 15.10 0.05 14.13
N GLU A 56 15.30 -0.08 12.82
CA GLU A 56 14.38 0.48 11.81
C GLU A 56 13.00 -0.20 11.88
N ILE A 57 12.99 -1.53 11.97
CA ILE A 57 11.74 -2.30 12.12
C ILE A 57 11.03 -1.88 13.41
N GLN A 58 11.74 -1.77 14.53
CA GLN A 58 11.12 -1.40 15.80
C GLN A 58 10.48 -0.01 15.76
N ARG A 59 11.16 0.99 15.18
CA ARG A 59 10.56 2.34 15.02
C ARG A 59 9.31 2.32 14.14
N TYR A 60 9.28 1.48 13.10
CA TYR A 60 8.08 1.26 12.32
C TYR A 60 6.96 0.63 13.14
N LEU A 61 7.25 -0.41 13.92
CA LEU A 61 6.25 -1.07 14.76
C LEU A 61 5.68 -0.13 15.84
N ASP A 62 6.51 0.76 16.39
CA ASP A 62 6.07 1.79 17.34
C ASP A 62 5.12 2.80 16.65
N PHE A 63 5.41 3.18 15.41
CA PHE A 63 4.51 3.99 14.58
C PHE A 63 3.20 3.28 14.27
N VAL A 64 3.25 2.01 13.85
CA VAL A 64 2.06 1.19 13.58
C VAL A 64 1.20 1.09 14.84
N GLN A 65 1.81 0.80 16.00
CA GLN A 65 1.11 0.74 17.27
C GLN A 65 0.41 2.07 17.58
N PHE A 66 1.12 3.19 17.44
CA PHE A 66 0.59 4.53 17.69
C PHE A 66 -0.64 4.83 16.79
N ILE A 67 -0.52 4.62 15.48
CA ILE A 67 -1.60 4.90 14.51
C ILE A 67 -2.81 4.00 14.76
N VAL A 68 -2.60 2.68 14.92
CA VAL A 68 -3.70 1.74 15.13
C VAL A 68 -4.38 2.03 16.47
N HIS A 69 -3.62 2.26 17.54
CA HIS A 69 -4.17 2.58 18.85
C HIS A 69 -5.06 3.83 18.82
N HIS A 70 -4.61 4.87 18.11
CA HIS A 70 -5.30 6.16 18.04
C HIS A 70 -6.55 6.12 17.15
N PHE A 71 -6.51 5.38 16.04
CA PHE A 71 -7.60 5.34 15.05
C PHE A 71 -8.48 4.08 15.10
N LYS A 72 -8.22 3.14 16.01
CA LYS A 72 -9.12 2.01 16.23
C LYS A 72 -10.55 2.49 16.44
N ASP A 73 -11.50 1.65 16.04
CA ASP A 73 -12.95 1.93 16.00
C ASP A 73 -13.38 2.98 14.95
N ARG A 74 -12.46 3.77 14.39
CA ARG A 74 -12.74 4.74 13.32
C ARG A 74 -12.29 4.24 11.95
N ILE A 75 -11.13 3.58 11.88
CA ILE A 75 -10.56 3.05 10.63
C ILE A 75 -10.61 1.53 10.64
N GLN A 76 -11.05 0.95 9.53
CA GLN A 76 -11.28 -0.49 9.40
C GLN A 76 -10.08 -1.19 8.77
N TYR A 77 -9.48 -0.59 7.73
CA TYR A 77 -8.37 -1.20 6.97
C TYR A 77 -7.05 -0.50 7.29
N TYR A 78 -6.00 -1.29 7.51
CA TYR A 78 -4.63 -0.85 7.71
C TYR A 78 -3.73 -1.53 6.69
N GLU A 79 -3.28 -0.74 5.72
CA GLU A 79 -2.43 -1.21 4.64
C GLU A 79 -0.96 -1.04 4.99
N ILE A 80 -0.20 -2.13 4.88
CA ILE A 80 1.22 -2.15 5.21
C ILE A 80 1.99 -1.64 3.99
N TRP A 81 2.39 -0.37 4.09
CA TRP A 81 3.23 0.36 3.14
C TRP A 81 2.54 0.82 1.85
N ASN A 82 3.22 1.68 1.10
CA ASN A 82 2.83 2.14 -0.24
C ASN A 82 4.01 1.95 -1.19
N GLU A 83 3.77 1.22 -2.28
CA GLU A 83 4.68 0.98 -3.39
C GLU A 83 6.09 0.51 -2.97
N PRO A 84 6.19 -0.58 -2.18
CA PRO A 84 7.48 -1.07 -1.69
C PRO A 84 8.41 -1.55 -2.82
N ASN A 85 7.84 -1.86 -3.99
CA ASN A 85 8.53 -2.42 -5.14
C ASN A 85 9.37 -1.40 -5.93
N ILE A 86 9.14 -0.09 -5.76
CA ILE A 86 9.85 0.91 -6.57
C ILE A 86 11.30 1.02 -6.08
N ALA A 87 12.23 0.49 -6.87
CA ALA A 87 13.63 0.46 -6.51
C ALA A 87 14.30 1.84 -6.47
N ASN A 88 15.32 1.98 -5.63
CA ASN A 88 16.20 3.16 -5.52
C ASN A 88 15.50 4.47 -5.09
N ILE A 89 14.35 4.38 -4.43
CA ILE A 89 13.70 5.53 -3.79
C ILE A 89 13.44 5.24 -2.31
N ILE A 90 13.06 6.29 -1.57
CA ILE A 90 12.81 6.21 -0.12
C ILE A 90 11.69 5.23 0.27
N GLN A 91 10.82 4.81 -0.66
CA GLN A 91 9.78 3.80 -0.42
C GLN A 91 10.28 2.37 -0.62
N TRP A 92 11.47 2.17 -1.18
CA TRP A 92 11.93 0.83 -1.59
C TRP A 92 12.15 -0.10 -0.40
N ILE A 93 11.54 -1.28 -0.46
CA ILE A 93 11.77 -2.40 0.46
C ILE A 93 12.03 -3.64 -0.40
N GLU A 94 13.10 -4.38 -0.13
CA GLU A 94 13.30 -5.67 -0.80
C GLU A 94 12.22 -6.67 -0.37
N LEU A 95 11.84 -7.58 -1.26
CA LEU A 95 10.69 -8.48 -1.05
C LEU A 95 10.77 -9.24 0.28
N GLU A 96 11.93 -9.80 0.61
CA GLU A 96 12.11 -10.57 1.86
C GLU A 96 11.98 -9.70 3.11
N ASP A 97 12.47 -8.44 3.06
CA ASP A 97 12.32 -7.50 4.16
C ASP A 97 10.88 -7.03 4.31
N TYR A 98 10.14 -6.89 3.20
CA TYR A 98 8.71 -6.58 3.24
C TYR A 98 7.90 -7.72 3.87
N ILE A 99 8.16 -8.98 3.48
CA ILE A 99 7.53 -10.15 4.09
C ILE A 99 7.85 -10.19 5.59
N ASN A 100 9.11 -9.96 5.98
CA ASN A 100 9.51 -9.88 7.39
C ASN A 100 8.79 -8.75 8.14
N LEU A 101 8.69 -7.55 7.53
CA LEU A 101 7.98 -6.41 8.10
C LEU A 101 6.50 -6.73 8.36
N VAL A 102 5.82 -7.33 7.37
CA VAL A 102 4.42 -7.77 7.49
C VAL A 102 4.26 -8.76 8.65
N LYS A 103 5.09 -9.80 8.72
CA LYS A 103 5.05 -10.80 9.81
C LYS A 103 5.15 -10.17 11.20
N ARG A 104 5.92 -9.08 11.32
CA ARG A 104 6.15 -8.36 12.58
C ARG A 104 5.05 -7.34 12.88
N ALA A 105 4.49 -6.69 11.86
CA ALA A 105 3.44 -5.68 12.01
C ALA A 105 2.06 -6.30 12.31
N VAL A 106 1.73 -7.45 11.71
CA VAL A 106 0.45 -8.15 11.94
C VAL A 106 0.12 -8.32 13.44
N PRO A 107 0.98 -8.93 14.28
CA PRO A 107 0.66 -9.11 15.69
C PRO A 107 0.53 -7.80 16.47
N VAL A 108 1.22 -6.72 16.05
CA VAL A 108 1.07 -5.39 16.65
C VAL A 108 -0.31 -4.83 16.35
N ILE A 109 -0.74 -4.87 15.08
CA ILE A 109 -2.07 -4.40 14.66
C ILE A 109 -3.16 -5.20 15.39
N ARG A 110 -3.07 -6.53 15.40
CA ARG A 110 -4.05 -7.41 16.07
C ARG A 110 -4.14 -7.17 17.57
N LYS A 111 -3.04 -6.81 18.22
CA LYS A 111 -3.01 -6.51 19.65
C LYS A 111 -3.74 -5.20 19.97
N GLU A 112 -3.56 -4.17 19.16
CA GLU A 112 -4.22 -2.88 19.35
C GLU A 112 -5.69 -2.88 18.91
N TYR A 113 -5.98 -3.56 17.80
CA TYR A 113 -7.32 -3.68 17.24
C TYR A 113 -7.53 -5.06 16.58
N PRO A 114 -8.12 -6.03 17.31
CA PRO A 114 -8.33 -7.39 16.80
C PRO A 114 -9.20 -7.48 15.55
N GLU A 115 -10.14 -6.55 15.36
CA GLU A 115 -11.09 -6.54 14.23
C GLU A 115 -10.56 -5.79 13.00
N ALA A 116 -9.38 -5.15 13.07
CA ALA A 116 -8.75 -4.48 11.95
C ALA A 116 -8.67 -5.39 10.72
N LYS A 117 -8.78 -4.83 9.51
CA LYS A 117 -8.45 -5.51 8.26
C LYS A 117 -7.03 -5.16 7.87
N ILE A 118 -6.15 -6.14 7.79
CA ILE A 118 -4.73 -5.93 7.46
C ILE A 118 -4.55 -6.17 5.96
N VAL A 119 -4.08 -5.14 5.26
CA VAL A 119 -3.92 -5.15 3.80
C VAL A 119 -2.43 -5.15 3.45
N VAL A 120 -2.06 -5.93 2.44
CA VAL A 120 -0.71 -6.00 1.87
C VAL A 120 -0.78 -5.97 0.35
N GLY A 121 0.36 -5.84 -0.32
CA GLY A 121 0.43 -5.75 -1.77
C GLY A 121 0.87 -4.34 -2.10
N GLY A 122 -0.06 -3.38 -2.14
CA GLY A 122 0.20 -1.94 -2.26
C GLY A 122 1.25 -1.58 -3.31
N VAL A 123 1.45 -2.44 -4.32
CA VAL A 123 2.49 -2.29 -5.33
C VAL A 123 2.05 -1.22 -6.32
N SER A 124 3.02 -0.60 -6.99
CA SER A 124 2.75 0.35 -8.06
C SER A 124 2.12 -0.32 -9.29
N TYR A 125 2.20 0.29 -10.47
CA TYR A 125 1.46 -0.14 -11.65
C TYR A 125 1.76 -1.60 -12.08
N ILE A 126 0.82 -2.53 -11.82
CA ILE A 126 1.02 -3.98 -12.07
C ILE A 126 1.12 -4.40 -13.54
N ARG A 127 0.99 -3.45 -14.48
CA ARG A 127 1.38 -3.70 -15.88
C ARG A 127 2.89 -3.88 -16.02
N GLU A 128 3.68 -3.20 -15.18
CA GLU A 128 5.12 -3.26 -15.23
C GLU A 128 5.61 -4.61 -14.66
N PRO A 129 6.40 -5.41 -15.42
CA PRO A 129 6.76 -6.77 -15.04
C PRO A 129 7.41 -6.89 -13.66
N ASP A 130 8.36 -6.01 -13.33
CA ASP A 130 9.06 -6.03 -12.03
C ASP A 130 8.09 -5.78 -10.85
N CYS A 131 7.04 -4.98 -11.08
CA CYS A 131 6.01 -4.70 -10.08
C CYS A 131 5.11 -5.92 -9.87
N TYR A 132 4.72 -6.57 -10.97
CA TYR A 132 3.91 -7.78 -10.93
C TYR A 132 4.66 -8.95 -10.29
N ASP A 133 5.94 -9.13 -10.62
CA ASP A 133 6.80 -10.15 -10.00
C ASP A 133 6.95 -9.93 -8.50
N TYR A 134 7.10 -8.68 -8.05
CA TYR A 134 7.12 -8.34 -6.63
C TYR A 134 5.80 -8.72 -5.94
N LEU A 135 4.66 -8.37 -6.54
CA LEU A 135 3.34 -8.75 -6.01
C LEU A 135 3.23 -10.28 -5.91
N LEU A 136 3.50 -11.02 -6.99
CA LEU A 136 3.47 -12.49 -6.96
C LEU A 136 4.41 -13.06 -5.90
N GLY A 137 5.55 -12.41 -5.63
CA GLY A 137 6.44 -12.75 -4.53
C GLY A 137 5.77 -12.65 -3.15
N ILE A 138 5.02 -11.58 -2.89
CA ILE A 138 4.22 -11.42 -1.68
C ILE A 138 3.17 -12.55 -1.60
N LEU A 139 2.44 -12.77 -2.70
CA LEU A 139 1.34 -13.74 -2.75
C LEU A 139 1.78 -15.20 -2.58
N LYS A 140 3.04 -15.49 -2.87
CA LYS A 140 3.64 -16.83 -2.70
C LYS A 140 4.15 -17.11 -1.28
N SER A 141 4.00 -16.16 -0.36
CA SER A 141 4.44 -16.33 1.02
C SER A 141 3.38 -17.01 1.88
N ASP A 142 3.57 -18.32 2.12
CA ASP A 142 2.78 -19.12 3.06
C ASP A 142 2.79 -18.55 4.50
N GLU A 143 3.76 -17.71 4.82
CA GLU A 143 3.94 -17.15 6.16
C GLU A 143 3.03 -15.95 6.45
N ILE A 144 2.61 -15.19 5.43
CA ILE A 144 1.79 -13.98 5.60
C ILE A 144 0.41 -14.08 4.97
N MET A 145 0.24 -14.85 3.89
CA MET A 145 -1.05 -14.95 3.19
C MET A 145 -2.20 -15.43 4.11
N PRO A 146 -1.99 -16.37 5.04
CA PRO A 146 -3.04 -16.76 5.99
C PRO A 146 -3.31 -15.73 7.10
N LEU A 147 -2.47 -14.69 7.25
CA LEU A 147 -2.52 -13.75 8.37
C LEU A 147 -3.21 -12.42 8.05
N VAL A 148 -3.31 -12.09 6.77
CA VAL A 148 -3.80 -10.81 6.25
C VAL A 148 -5.23 -10.93 5.73
N ASP A 149 -5.95 -9.81 5.65
CA ASP A 149 -7.36 -9.76 5.28
C ASP A 149 -7.61 -9.17 3.88
N GLY A 150 -6.62 -8.49 3.30
CA GLY A 150 -6.75 -7.83 2.01
C GLY A 150 -5.47 -7.89 1.20
N ILE A 151 -5.62 -7.99 -0.12
CA ILE A 151 -4.55 -7.79 -1.10
C ILE A 151 -4.90 -6.56 -1.93
N SER A 152 -4.09 -5.52 -1.82
CA SER A 152 -4.14 -4.31 -2.64
C SER A 152 -3.15 -4.34 -3.80
N PHE A 153 -3.44 -3.61 -4.87
CA PHE A 153 -2.52 -3.40 -5.99
C PHE A 153 -2.99 -2.25 -6.89
N HIS A 154 -2.03 -1.46 -7.39
CA HIS A 154 -2.34 -0.31 -8.25
C HIS A 154 -2.54 -0.78 -9.70
N SER A 155 -3.77 -0.59 -10.19
CA SER A 155 -4.25 -1.29 -11.39
C SER A 155 -4.19 -0.46 -12.67
N MET A 156 -4.46 0.84 -12.63
CA MET A 156 -4.66 1.62 -13.87
C MET A 156 -4.11 3.03 -13.71
N TYR A 157 -3.08 3.37 -14.49
CA TYR A 157 -2.55 4.75 -14.59
C TYR A 157 -2.68 5.27 -16.01
N GLY A 158 -3.85 5.86 -16.34
CA GLY A 158 -4.13 6.31 -17.71
C GLY A 158 -4.19 5.16 -18.73
N THR A 159 -4.43 3.93 -18.26
CA THR A 159 -4.52 2.75 -19.11
C THR A 159 -5.71 2.86 -20.05
N SER A 160 -5.45 2.80 -21.36
CA SER A 160 -6.49 2.91 -22.38
C SER A 160 -6.24 1.88 -23.48
N PRO A 161 -7.25 1.11 -23.90
CA PRO A 161 -7.11 0.12 -24.96
C PRO A 161 -6.93 0.75 -26.36
N GLU A 162 -7.03 2.07 -26.47
CA GLU A 162 -6.78 2.80 -27.72
C GLU A 162 -5.30 2.74 -28.13
N TYR A 163 -4.39 2.68 -27.15
CA TYR A 163 -2.95 2.60 -27.40
C TYR A 163 -2.43 1.17 -27.35
N ASP A 164 -1.66 0.78 -28.37
CA ASP A 164 -1.21 -0.60 -28.54
C ASP A 164 -0.41 -1.14 -27.34
N PHE A 165 0.41 -0.31 -26.68
CA PHE A 165 1.21 -0.73 -25.53
C PHE A 165 0.40 -0.91 -24.22
N HIS A 166 -0.86 -0.47 -24.18
CA HIS A 166 -1.82 -0.68 -23.09
C HIS A 166 -2.92 -1.69 -23.47
N ARG A 167 -3.15 -1.91 -24.76
CA ARG A 167 -4.27 -2.70 -25.30
C ARG A 167 -4.34 -4.10 -24.72
N ASP A 168 -3.23 -4.84 -24.77
CA ASP A 168 -3.19 -6.22 -24.29
C ASP A 168 -3.44 -6.27 -22.78
N TYR A 169 -2.70 -5.47 -22.00
CA TYR A 169 -2.90 -5.36 -20.55
C TYR A 169 -4.36 -5.03 -20.18
N TYR A 170 -5.00 -4.09 -20.88
CA TYR A 170 -6.38 -3.70 -20.62
C TYR A 170 -7.37 -4.87 -20.83
N TYR A 171 -7.23 -5.61 -21.92
CA TYR A 171 -8.13 -6.74 -22.22
C TYR A 171 -7.79 -8.00 -21.43
N GLU A 172 -6.53 -8.19 -21.04
CA GLU A 172 -6.06 -9.32 -20.25
C GLU A 172 -6.24 -9.10 -18.73
N TYR A 173 -6.57 -7.88 -18.29
CA TYR A 173 -6.75 -7.54 -16.88
C TYR A 173 -7.61 -8.55 -16.09
N PRO A 174 -8.76 -9.05 -16.61
CA PRO A 174 -9.51 -10.10 -15.91
C PRO A 174 -8.71 -11.39 -15.67
N SER A 175 -7.88 -11.81 -16.63
CA SER A 175 -7.01 -12.98 -16.51
C SER A 175 -5.86 -12.74 -15.52
N ILE A 176 -5.28 -11.53 -15.53
CA ILE A 176 -4.25 -11.10 -14.57
C ILE A 176 -4.81 -11.14 -13.14
N VAL A 177 -6.01 -10.57 -12.94
CA VAL A 177 -6.68 -10.62 -11.63
C VAL A 177 -7.02 -12.05 -11.22
N GLN A 178 -7.34 -12.94 -12.18
CA GLN A 178 -7.56 -14.35 -11.87
C GLN A 178 -6.27 -15.04 -11.41
N GLU A 179 -5.12 -14.76 -12.04
CA GLU A 179 -3.82 -15.29 -11.60
C GLU A 179 -3.44 -14.80 -10.20
N ILE A 180 -3.67 -13.52 -9.89
CA ILE A 180 -3.50 -12.96 -8.54
C ILE A 180 -4.34 -13.77 -7.53
N LYS A 181 -5.61 -14.02 -7.86
CA LYS A 181 -6.54 -14.75 -7.00
C LYS A 181 -6.11 -16.20 -6.78
N ASP A 182 -5.76 -16.89 -7.86
CA ASP A 182 -5.35 -18.28 -7.84
C ASP A 182 -4.05 -18.46 -7.06
N THR A 183 -3.08 -17.56 -7.26
CA THR A 183 -1.81 -17.56 -6.52
C THR A 183 -2.05 -17.35 -5.04
N ALA A 184 -2.74 -16.28 -4.63
CA ALA A 184 -2.97 -15.99 -3.22
C ALA A 184 -3.74 -17.12 -2.52
N SER A 185 -4.79 -17.65 -3.16
CA SER A 185 -5.61 -18.74 -2.59
C SER A 185 -4.81 -20.05 -2.44
N ALA A 186 -3.88 -20.33 -3.36
CA ALA A 186 -2.98 -21.48 -3.26
C ALA A 186 -2.06 -21.41 -2.04
N HIS A 187 -1.81 -20.20 -1.53
CA HIS A 187 -0.97 -19.91 -0.36
C HIS A 187 -1.79 -19.57 0.91
N GLY A 188 -3.09 -19.92 0.91
CA GLY A 188 -3.93 -19.86 2.11
C GLY A 188 -4.60 -18.51 2.38
N PHE A 189 -4.53 -17.56 1.45
CA PHE A 189 -5.30 -16.32 1.55
C PHE A 189 -6.80 -16.58 1.41
N THR A 190 -7.61 -15.90 2.22
CA THR A 190 -9.08 -16.02 2.22
C THR A 190 -9.80 -14.68 2.29
N GLY A 191 -9.05 -13.59 2.14
CA GLY A 191 -9.55 -12.23 2.31
C GLY A 191 -10.08 -11.59 1.01
N GLU A 192 -10.04 -10.26 1.00
CA GLU A 192 -10.57 -9.41 -0.06
C GLU A 192 -9.49 -8.97 -1.05
N TYR A 193 -9.88 -8.69 -2.29
CA TYR A 193 -8.98 -8.14 -3.32
C TYR A 193 -9.39 -6.70 -3.61
N ILE A 194 -8.42 -5.78 -3.55
CA ILE A 194 -8.61 -4.34 -3.62
C ILE A 194 -7.76 -3.82 -4.78
N ALA A 195 -8.40 -3.26 -5.80
CA ALA A 195 -7.69 -2.49 -6.82
C ALA A 195 -7.78 -1.02 -6.40
N ASP A 196 -6.78 -0.57 -5.66
CA ASP A 196 -6.62 0.83 -5.24
C ASP A 196 -5.67 1.57 -6.18
N GLU A 197 -5.37 2.82 -5.80
CA GLU A 197 -4.66 3.86 -6.56
C GLU A 197 -4.73 3.69 -8.09
N LEU A 198 -5.71 4.39 -8.68
CA LEU A 198 -5.89 4.44 -10.11
C LEU A 198 -6.17 5.87 -10.57
N SER A 199 -5.76 6.16 -11.79
CA SER A 199 -6.00 7.45 -12.42
C SER A 199 -6.57 7.28 -13.82
N TRP A 200 -7.55 8.12 -14.13
CA TRP A 200 -8.05 8.34 -15.48
C TRP A 200 -7.64 9.73 -15.92
N MET A 201 -7.11 9.82 -17.12
CA MET A 201 -6.64 11.08 -17.68
C MET A 201 -7.51 11.46 -18.87
N THR A 202 -7.79 12.75 -18.96
CA THR A 202 -8.44 13.34 -20.13
C THR A 202 -7.43 14.22 -20.86
N PRO A 203 -7.70 14.62 -22.12
CA PRO A 203 -6.86 15.58 -22.82
C PRO A 203 -6.66 16.92 -22.10
N GLU A 204 -7.48 17.23 -21.08
CA GLU A 204 -7.40 18.45 -20.28
C GLU A 204 -6.42 18.32 -19.09
N CYS A 205 -5.87 17.13 -18.84
CA CYS A 205 -4.86 16.88 -17.81
C CYS A 205 -3.45 17.28 -18.28
N ILE A 206 -3.08 18.56 -18.06
CA ILE A 206 -1.82 19.18 -18.53
C ILE A 206 -0.56 18.65 -17.78
N ALA A 207 -0.72 17.91 -16.69
CA ALA A 207 0.34 17.67 -15.70
C ALA A 207 1.46 16.69 -16.13
N TYR A 208 1.25 15.89 -17.17
CA TYR A 208 2.23 14.89 -17.60
C TYR A 208 2.34 14.90 -19.14
N PRO A 209 3.55 15.13 -19.71
CA PRO A 209 3.72 15.31 -21.16
C PRO A 209 3.54 14.01 -21.96
N ASP A 210 3.56 12.84 -21.31
CA ASP A 210 3.37 11.51 -21.92
C ASP A 210 2.01 10.89 -21.52
N THR A 211 0.96 11.71 -21.39
CA THR A 211 -0.34 11.23 -20.91
C THR A 211 -1.15 10.55 -21.98
N TYR A 212 -1.53 9.33 -21.66
CA TYR A 212 -2.42 8.49 -22.45
C TYR A 212 -3.85 8.71 -21.95
N TYR A 213 -4.73 9.13 -22.84
CA TYR A 213 -6.12 9.44 -22.55
C TYR A 213 -7.02 8.51 -23.36
N SER A 214 -8.20 8.16 -22.85
CA SER A 214 -9.21 7.53 -23.71
C SER A 214 -9.94 8.65 -24.47
N GLU A 215 -9.76 8.73 -25.79
CA GLU A 215 -10.39 9.74 -26.66
C GLU A 215 -11.88 9.48 -26.91
N THR A 216 -12.41 8.32 -26.56
CA THR A 216 -13.84 8.08 -26.67
C THR A 216 -14.62 8.71 -25.52
N LYS A 217 -14.98 10.00 -25.68
CA LYS A 217 -16.10 10.63 -24.96
C LYS A 217 -17.35 9.77 -25.20
N CYS A 218 -17.85 9.10 -24.16
CA CYS A 218 -19.19 8.51 -24.15
C CYS A 218 -20.27 9.60 -24.26
#